data_AF-A0A3N0J1Z9-F1
#
_entry.id   AF-A0A3N0J1Z9-F1
#
_cell.length_a   1.000
_cell.length_b   1.000
_cell.length_c   1.000
_cell.angle_alpha   90.00
_cell.angle_beta   90.00
_cell.angle_gamma   90.00
#
_symmetry.space_group_name_H-M   'P 1'
#
loop_
_entity.id
_entity.type
_entity.pdbx_description
1 polymer ?
#
loop_
_entity_poly.entity_id
_entity_poly.type
_entity_poly.pdbx_seq_one_letter_code
_entity_poly.pdbx_strand_id
1 'polypeptide(L)'
;MMRRAFDKFRRKIVDQRGDSMVEALTAILIAVLGATMLATMVMASVSVAARSERALSASYAEETALMTSSANSNSITVTMPNGADKPGSDTQEIKVMYYTSNNYTYYCEGQSK
;
A
#
# COMPACT_ATOMS: atom_id res chain seq x y z
N MET A 1 -35.24 28.19 57.02
CA MET A 1 -34.66 28.77 55.77
C MET A 1 -34.11 27.69 54.81
N MET A 2 -33.54 26.58 55.32
CA MET A 2 -32.93 25.50 54.52
C MET A 2 -33.84 24.75 53.53
N ARG A 3 -35.14 24.59 53.82
CA ARG A 3 -36.06 23.86 52.91
C ARG A 3 -36.22 24.55 51.54
N ARG A 4 -36.24 25.89 51.51
CA ARG A 4 -36.38 26.68 50.28
C ARG A 4 -35.17 26.59 49.35
N ALA A 5 -33.98 26.35 49.90
CA ALA A 5 -32.76 26.19 49.11
C ALA A 5 -32.74 24.83 48.41
N PHE A 6 -33.12 23.76 49.12
CA PHE A 6 -33.28 22.43 48.53
C PHE A 6 -34.38 22.37 47.47
N ASP A 7 -35.50 23.10 47.66
CA ASP A 7 -36.57 23.16 46.66
C ASP A 7 -36.14 23.91 45.38
N LYS A 8 -35.33 24.97 45.52
CA LYS A 8 -34.70 25.65 44.36
C LYS A 8 -33.69 24.76 43.66
N PHE A 9 -32.89 24.00 44.40
CA PHE A 9 -31.92 23.06 43.84
C PHE A 9 -32.62 21.91 43.11
N ARG A 10 -33.69 21.34 43.69
CA ARG A 10 -34.55 20.35 43.04
C ARG A 10 -35.22 20.89 41.79
N ARG A 11 -35.75 22.12 41.81
CA ARG A 11 -36.31 22.75 40.60
C ARG A 11 -35.29 22.93 39.49
N LYS A 12 -34.03 23.23 39.84
CA LYS A 12 -32.94 23.39 38.87
C LYS A 12 -32.40 22.05 38.33
N ILE A 13 -32.50 20.98 39.13
CA ILE A 13 -32.21 19.60 38.70
C ILE A 13 -33.36 19.00 37.86
N VAL A 14 -34.60 19.41 38.12
CA VAL A 14 -35.80 19.00 37.37
C VAL A 14 -36.01 19.85 36.10
N ASP A 15 -35.13 20.82 35.84
CA ASP A 15 -35.21 21.68 34.67
C ASP A 15 -34.67 20.93 33.43
N GLN A 16 -35.56 20.23 32.73
CA GLN A 16 -35.29 19.43 31.51
C GLN A 16 -34.65 20.23 30.36
N ARG A 17 -34.61 21.57 30.46
CA ARG A 17 -33.89 22.45 29.53
C ARG A 17 -32.38 22.18 29.49
N GLY A 18 -31.79 21.80 30.62
CA GLY A 18 -30.36 21.44 30.68
C GLY A 18 -30.07 20.10 30.00
N ASP A 19 -31.00 19.16 30.12
CA ASP A 19 -30.86 17.79 29.60
C ASP A 19 -30.92 17.77 28.06
N SER A 20 -31.86 18.52 27.47
CA SER A 20 -31.97 18.67 26.00
C SER A 20 -30.75 19.36 25.37
N MET A 21 -30.11 20.31 26.07
CA MET A 21 -28.89 20.96 25.59
C MET A 21 -27.69 20.01 25.63
N VAL A 22 -27.56 19.21 26.70
CA VAL A 22 -26.50 18.20 26.81
C VAL A 22 -26.69 17.11 25.75
N GLU A 23 -27.92 16.65 25.53
CA GLU A 23 -28.26 15.68 24.48
C GLU A 23 -27.91 16.18 23.07
N ALA A 24 -28.19 17.44 22.77
CA ALA A 24 -27.77 18.05 21.50
C ALA A 24 -26.24 18.13 21.38
N LEU A 25 -25.53 18.47 22.46
CA LEU A 25 -24.07 18.56 22.46
C LEU A 25 -23.43 17.18 22.27
N THR A 26 -23.96 16.13 22.91
CA THR A 26 -23.45 14.76 22.77
C THR A 26 -23.70 14.23 21.36
N ALA A 27 -24.88 14.50 20.77
CA ALA A 27 -25.17 14.16 19.38
C ALA A 27 -24.20 14.82 18.41
N ILE A 28 -23.90 16.11 18.59
CA ILE A 28 -22.90 16.83 17.78
C ILE A 28 -21.50 16.25 17.97
N LEU A 29 -21.10 15.95 19.21
CA LEU A 29 -19.79 15.33 19.48
C LEU A 29 -19.66 13.97 18.80
N ILE A 30 -20.68 13.11 18.86
CA ILE A 30 -20.68 11.83 18.16
C ILE A 30 -20.60 12.03 16.65
N ALA A 31 -21.35 12.98 16.09
CA ALA A 31 -21.31 13.29 14.67
C ALA A 31 -19.92 13.78 14.22
N VAL A 32 -19.28 14.66 15.00
CA VAL A 32 -17.92 15.14 14.73
C VAL A 32 -16.89 14.03 14.84
N LEU A 33 -17.02 13.13 15.82
CA LEU A 33 -16.15 11.96 15.93
C LEU A 33 -16.29 11.02 14.73
N GLY A 34 -17.52 10.76 14.29
CA GLY A 34 -17.77 9.98 13.07
C GLY A 34 -17.19 10.65 11.82
N ALA A 35 -17.38 11.96 11.67
CA ALA A 35 -16.87 12.73 10.54
C ALA A 35 -15.33 12.77 10.51
N THR A 36 -14.67 12.90 11.66
CA THR A 36 -13.20 12.91 11.73
C THR A 36 -12.61 11.54 11.41
N MET A 37 -13.24 10.44 11.86
CA MET A 37 -12.85 9.08 11.46
C MET A 37 -12.99 8.86 9.96
N LEU A 38 -14.09 9.30 9.35
CA LEU A 38 -14.27 9.23 7.89
C LEU A 38 -13.23 10.08 7.16
N ALA A 39 -12.98 11.30 7.61
CA ALA A 39 -11.98 12.19 7.01
C ALA A 39 -10.57 11.60 7.05
N THR A 40 -10.17 11.02 8.19
CA THR A 40 -8.85 10.35 8.33
C THR A 40 -8.76 9.11 7.44
N MET A 41 -9.82 8.30 7.36
CA MET A 41 -9.84 7.14 6.49
C MET A 41 -9.73 7.53 5.01
N VAL A 42 -10.48 8.55 4.58
CA VAL A 42 -10.43 9.07 3.20
C VAL A 42 -9.04 9.59 2.86
N MET A 43 -8.43 10.40 3.73
CA MET A 43 -7.07 10.90 3.50
C MET A 43 -6.04 9.77 3.44
N ALA A 44 -6.15 8.78 4.33
CA ALA A 44 -5.28 7.61 4.31
C ALA A 44 -5.43 6.84 2.99
N SER A 45 -6.65 6.55 2.55
CA SER A 45 -6.92 5.88 1.27
C SER A 45 -6.37 6.66 0.06
N VAL A 46 -6.55 7.98 0.02
CA VAL A 46 -5.99 8.83 -1.05
C VAL A 46 -4.47 8.79 -1.05
N SER A 47 -3.84 8.86 0.13
CA SER A 47 -2.38 8.81 0.24
C SER A 47 -1.80 7.48 -0.24
N VAL A 48 -2.47 6.37 0.10
CA VAL A 48 -2.08 5.01 -0.32
C VAL A 48 -2.30 4.85 -1.82
N ALA A 49 -3.44 5.29 -2.36
CA ALA A 49 -3.72 5.25 -3.79
C ALA A 49 -2.67 6.03 -4.59
N ALA A 50 -2.36 7.27 -4.17
CA ALA A 50 -1.36 8.10 -4.82
C ALA A 50 0.05 7.49 -4.73
N ARG A 51 0.39 6.80 -3.63
CA ARG A 51 1.66 6.07 -3.52
C ARG A 51 1.69 4.84 -4.44
N SER A 52 0.60 4.10 -4.51
CA SER A 52 0.46 2.93 -5.39
C SER A 52 0.56 3.30 -6.86
N GLU A 53 -0.09 4.40 -7.27
CA GLU A 53 -0.03 4.90 -8.64
C GLU A 53 1.38 5.33 -9.03
N ARG A 54 2.12 5.99 -8.13
CA ARG A 54 3.54 6.31 -8.34
C ARG A 54 4.42 5.06 -8.46
N ALA A 55 4.19 4.06 -7.60
CA ALA A 55 4.95 2.81 -7.66
C ALA A 55 4.68 2.06 -8.97
N LEU A 56 3.41 1.98 -9.38
CA LEU A 56 3.01 1.29 -10.61
C LEU A 56 3.52 2.00 -11.87
N SER A 57 3.43 3.34 -11.92
CA SER A 57 3.98 4.12 -13.03
C SER A 57 5.50 4.00 -13.14
N ALA A 58 6.22 3.93 -12.02
CA ALA A 58 7.65 3.63 -12.02
C ALA A 58 7.94 2.25 -12.61
N SER A 59 7.19 1.21 -12.23
CA SER A 59 7.34 -0.13 -12.81
C SER A 59 7.09 -0.15 -14.32
N TYR A 60 6.04 0.53 -14.80
CA TYR A 60 5.77 0.62 -16.25
C TYR A 60 6.87 1.38 -17.01
N ALA A 61 7.47 2.40 -16.40
CA ALA A 61 8.61 3.09 -16.99
C ALA A 61 9.83 2.17 -17.10
N GLU A 62 10.09 1.34 -16.08
CA GLU A 62 11.18 0.36 -16.11
C GLU A 62 10.94 -0.74 -17.16
N GLU A 63 9.71 -1.20 -17.31
CA GLU A 63 9.31 -2.16 -18.35
C GLU A 63 9.48 -1.58 -19.76
N THR A 64 9.05 -0.33 -19.97
CA THR A 64 9.26 0.37 -21.24
C THR A 64 10.76 0.51 -21.53
N ALA A 65 11.55 0.84 -20.50
CA ALA A 65 13.00 0.93 -20.62
C ALA A 65 13.63 -0.40 -21.02
N LEU A 66 13.17 -1.55 -20.50
CA LEU A 66 13.61 -2.88 -20.98
C LEU A 66 13.31 -3.08 -22.45
N MET A 67 12.11 -2.70 -22.90
CA MET A 67 11.68 -2.88 -24.29
C MET A 67 12.52 -2.05 -25.27
N THR A 68 13.02 -0.89 -24.82
CA THR A 68 13.93 -0.01 -25.59
C THR A 68 15.41 -0.30 -25.35
N SER A 69 15.74 -1.13 -24.37
CA SER A 69 17.14 -1.42 -24.02
C SER A 69 17.78 -2.26 -25.11
N SER A 70 19.00 -1.90 -25.48
CA SER A 70 19.79 -2.73 -26.40
C SER A 70 20.14 -4.04 -25.69
N ALA A 71 19.85 -5.16 -26.35
CA ALA A 71 20.23 -6.47 -25.87
C ALA A 71 21.75 -6.55 -25.66
N ASN A 72 22.18 -6.88 -24.45
CA ASN A 72 23.59 -7.20 -24.18
C ASN A 72 23.80 -8.68 -24.50
N SER A 73 24.72 -8.99 -25.40
CA SER A 73 25.09 -10.37 -25.69
C SER A 73 26.27 -10.80 -24.81
N ASN A 74 25.99 -11.51 -23.71
CA ASN A 74 27.03 -12.20 -22.93
C ASN A 74 26.83 -13.72 -23.00
N SER A 75 27.91 -14.47 -22.85
CA SER A 75 27.80 -15.89 -22.53
C SER A 75 27.46 -16.05 -21.05
N ILE A 76 26.47 -16.89 -20.76
CA ILE A 76 26.14 -17.29 -19.39
C ILE A 76 26.43 -18.78 -19.28
N THR A 77 27.16 -19.15 -18.25
CA THR A 77 27.44 -20.56 -17.95
C THR A 77 26.22 -21.17 -17.27
N VAL A 78 25.57 -22.12 -17.93
CA VAL A 78 24.43 -22.86 -17.36
C VAL A 78 24.92 -24.22 -16.90
N THR A 79 24.87 -24.46 -15.59
CA THR A 79 25.15 -25.78 -15.02
C THR A 79 23.86 -26.57 -14.98
N MET A 80 23.69 -27.51 -15.92
CA MET A 80 22.59 -28.45 -15.87
C MET A 80 22.95 -29.60 -14.92
N PRO A 81 22.15 -29.87 -13.87
CA PRO A 81 22.33 -31.08 -13.11
C PRO A 81 21.99 -32.24 -14.03
N ASN A 82 22.99 -33.05 -14.37
CA ASN A 82 22.73 -34.32 -15.03
C ASN A 82 21.77 -35.11 -14.13
N GLY A 83 20.73 -35.70 -14.74
CA GLY A 83 19.76 -36.53 -14.03
C GLY A 83 20.48 -37.56 -13.14
N ALA A 84 19.79 -38.01 -12.10
CA ALA A 84 20.31 -38.71 -10.91
C ALA A 84 21.31 -39.88 -11.12
N ASP A 85 21.55 -40.32 -12.35
CA ASP A 85 22.34 -41.50 -12.72
C ASP A 85 23.70 -41.20 -13.39
N LYS A 86 24.15 -39.93 -13.49
CA LYS A 86 25.49 -39.60 -14.02
C LYS A 86 26.22 -38.54 -13.17
N PRO A 87 27.29 -38.90 -12.44
CA PRO A 87 28.11 -37.95 -11.69
C PRO A 87 29.04 -37.21 -12.65
N GLY A 88 28.55 -36.12 -13.22
CA GLY A 88 29.31 -35.19 -14.03
C GLY A 88 28.41 -34.02 -14.39
N SER A 89 28.66 -32.84 -13.85
CA SER A 89 28.00 -31.62 -14.30
C SER A 89 28.55 -31.28 -15.67
N ASP A 90 27.80 -31.53 -16.74
CA ASP A 90 28.10 -30.94 -18.03
C ASP A 90 27.76 -29.45 -17.93
N THR A 91 28.79 -28.67 -17.64
CA THR A 91 28.72 -27.22 -17.63
C THR A 91 28.73 -26.76 -19.09
N GLN A 92 27.56 -26.38 -19.61
CA GLN A 92 27.45 -25.86 -20.97
C GLN A 92 27.42 -24.33 -20.93
N GLU A 93 28.34 -23.71 -21.67
CA GLU A 93 28.32 -22.25 -21.87
C GLU A 93 27.33 -21.93 -22.99
N ILE A 94 26.25 -21.23 -22.64
CA ILE A 94 25.19 -20.85 -23.59
C ILE A 94 25.28 -19.35 -23.81
N LYS A 95 25.37 -18.93 -25.07
CA LYS A 95 25.29 -17.51 -25.43
C LYS A 95 23.84 -17.08 -25.37
N VAL A 96 23.52 -16.16 -24.46
CA VAL A 96 22.17 -15.62 -24.32
C VAL A 96 22.20 -14.10 -24.45
N MET A 97 21.11 -13.56 -24.97
CA MET A 97 20.94 -12.12 -25.01
C MET A 97 20.10 -11.72 -23.81
N TYR A 98 20.55 -10.73 -23.05
CA TYR A 98 19.82 -10.26 -21.88
C TYR A 98 19.58 -8.75 -21.93
N TYR A 99 18.45 -8.34 -21.37
CA TYR A 99 18.03 -6.96 -21.24
C TYR A 99 17.99 -6.63 -19.76
N THR A 100 18.67 -5.56 -19.36
CA THR A 100 18.67 -5.05 -17.98
C THR A 100 18.12 -3.64 -17.95
N SER A 101 17.22 -3.39 -17.01
CA SER A 101 16.71 -2.07 -16.64
C SER A 101 16.54 -2.07 -15.12
N ASN A 102 17.32 -1.24 -14.43
CA ASN A 102 17.41 -1.22 -12.96
C ASN A 102 17.48 -2.63 -12.34
N ASN A 103 16.37 -3.11 -11.77
CA ASN A 103 16.27 -4.38 -11.04
C ASN A 103 15.63 -5.53 -11.84
N TYR A 104 15.28 -5.29 -13.11
CA TYR A 104 14.70 -6.29 -14.00
C TYR A 104 15.72 -6.81 -14.99
N THR A 105 15.86 -8.13 -15.06
CA THR A 105 16.69 -8.83 -16.04
C THR A 105 15.82 -9.80 -16.82
N TYR A 106 15.76 -9.63 -18.13
CA TYR A 106 15.06 -10.54 -19.05
C TYR A 106 16.08 -11.25 -19.94
N TYR A 107 15.97 -12.58 -20.05
CA TYR A 107 16.85 -13.41 -20.87
C TYR A 107 16.08 -13.91 -22.09
N CYS A 108 16.69 -13.85 -23.26
CA CYS A 108 16.18 -14.48 -24.48
C CYS A 108 17.29 -15.31 -25.14
N GLU A 109 16.86 -16.35 -25.86
CA GLU A 109 17.76 -17.24 -26.57
C GLU A 109 18.53 -16.44 -27.62
N GLY A 110 19.86 -16.40 -27.47
CA GLY A 110 20.72 -15.78 -28.47
C GLY A 110 20.72 -16.68 -29.70
N GLN A 111 19.99 -16.28 -30.75
CA GLN A 111 20.10 -16.94 -32.05
C GLN A 111 21.57 -16.90 -32.49
N SER A 112 22.25 -18.04 -32.39
CA SER A 112 23.53 -18.23 -33.08
C SER A 112 23.22 -18.14 -34.57
N LYS A 113 23.80 -17.14 -35.24
CA LYS A 113 24.04 -17.30 -36.68
C LYS A 113 24.98 -18.48 -36.92
#